data_AF-S0JKK2-F1
#
_entry.id   AF-S0JKK2-F1
#
_cell.length_a   1.000
_cell.length_b   1.000
_cell.length_c   1.000
_cell.angle_alpha   90.00
_cell.angle_beta   90.00
_cell.angle_gamma   90.00
#
_symmetry.space_group_name_H-M   'P 1'
#
loop_
_entity.id
_entity.type
_entity.pdbx_description
1 polymer ?
#
loop_
_entity_poly.entity_id
_entity_poly.type
_entity_poly.pdbx_seq_one_letter_code
_entity_poly.pdbx_strand_id
1 'polypeptide(L)'
;MIFRILRLVLCIAGVYVALAAGCEYRSFRGGHRYIRAFRAKTLYQHFFTLLQCEKDIHGADMGKLTYLGYTGVLLATAAGLLLLLLVPYLFLTGNWLFMELAFYLWAMLGMGWGFLSVLLQVLDGLLNRFF
;
A
#
# COMPACT_ATOMS: atom_id res chain seq x y z
N MET A 1 -2.68 -1.04 28.17
CA MET A 1 -3.52 -1.57 27.07
C MET A 1 -3.89 -0.52 26.04
N ILE A 2 -4.45 0.63 26.43
CA ILE A 2 -4.85 1.72 25.51
C ILE A 2 -3.73 2.14 24.54
N PHE A 3 -2.50 2.33 25.05
CA PHE A 3 -1.34 2.67 24.22
C PHE A 3 -0.98 1.61 23.16
N ARG A 4 -1.21 0.33 23.46
CA ARG A 4 -0.97 -0.77 22.51
C ARG A 4 -2.03 -0.77 21.40
N ILE A 5 -3.30 -0.57 21.76
CA ILE A 5 -4.40 -0.48 20.79
C ILE A 5 -4.18 0.70 19.85
N LEU A 6 -3.83 1.87 20.40
CA LEU A 6 -3.52 3.06 19.59
C LEU A 6 -2.38 2.80 18.60
N ARG A 7 -1.31 2.13 19.04
CA ARG A 7 -0.17 1.77 18.20
C ARG A 7 -0.56 0.84 17.05
N LEU A 8 -1.39 -0.16 17.32
CA LEU A 8 -1.90 -1.07 16.28
C LEU A 8 -2.74 -0.33 15.23
N VAL A 9 -3.64 0.56 15.69
CA VAL A 9 -4.47 1.39 14.78
C VAL A 9 -3.58 2.28 13.90
N LEU A 10 -2.57 2.93 14.48
CA LEU A 10 -1.62 3.75 13.73
C LEU A 10 -0.82 2.92 12.71
N CYS A 11 -0.41 1.70 13.06
CA CYS A 11 0.26 0.81 12.12
C CYS A 11 -0.64 0.40 10.95
N ILE A 12 -1.89 0.02 11.22
CA ILE A 12 -2.85 -0.36 10.16
C ILE A 12 -3.13 0.84 9.24
N ALA A 13 -3.37 2.01 9.82
CA ALA A 13 -3.56 3.24 9.08
C ALA A 13 -2.33 3.58 8.24
N GLY A 14 -1.12 3.45 8.79
CA GLY A 14 0.14 3.68 8.09
C GLY A 14 0.34 2.73 6.91
N VAL A 15 0.07 1.44 7.09
CA VAL A 15 0.10 0.44 6.00
C VAL A 15 -0.87 0.83 4.90
N TYR A 16 -2.11 1.18 5.24
CA TYR A 16 -3.12 1.57 4.27
C TYR A 16 -2.70 2.83 3.49
N VAL A 17 -2.27 3.88 4.18
CA VAL A 17 -1.86 5.14 3.55
C VAL A 17 -0.65 4.92 2.63
N ALA A 18 0.35 4.16 3.08
CA ALA A 18 1.54 3.87 2.29
C ALA A 18 1.20 3.06 1.02
N LEU A 19 0.37 2.03 1.15
CA LEU A 19 -0.05 1.21 0.01
C LEU A 19 -0.96 2.00 -0.95
N ALA A 20 -1.86 2.82 -0.44
CA ALA A 20 -2.71 3.68 -1.25
C ALA A 20 -1.88 4.71 -2.02
N ALA A 21 -0.92 5.37 -1.37
CA ALA A 21 0.03 6.25 -2.05
C ALA A 21 0.83 5.50 -3.12
N GLY A 22 1.23 4.25 -2.84
CA GLY A 22 1.89 3.37 -3.81
C GLY A 22 1.02 2.97 -4.99
N CYS A 23 -0.31 3.06 -4.90
CA CYS A 23 -1.25 2.74 -5.98
C CYS A 23 -1.58 3.94 -6.88
N GLU A 24 -1.36 5.17 -6.40
CA GLU A 24 -1.63 6.38 -7.17
C GLU A 24 -0.76 6.44 -8.42
N TYR A 25 -1.37 6.55 -9.60
CA TYR A 25 -0.64 6.74 -10.84
C TYR A 25 -0.26 8.21 -11.01
N ARG A 26 0.98 8.57 -10.66
CA ARG A 26 1.44 9.97 -10.64
C ARG A 26 2.07 10.37 -11.97
N SER A 27 1.30 11.02 -12.85
CA SER A 27 1.82 11.52 -14.13
C SER A 27 2.72 12.76 -13.94
N PHE A 28 3.97 12.56 -13.53
CA PHE A 28 4.93 13.66 -13.43
C PHE A 28 5.43 14.05 -14.83
N ARG A 29 4.86 15.11 -15.42
CA ARG A 29 5.34 15.85 -16.62
C ARG A 29 6.03 15.01 -17.71
N GLY A 30 5.40 13.91 -18.13
CA GLY A 30 5.96 13.00 -19.14
C GLY A 30 5.31 11.62 -19.17
N GLY A 31 4.67 11.21 -18.06
CA GLY A 31 4.06 9.89 -17.93
C GLY A 31 5.08 8.81 -17.57
N HIS A 32 4.63 7.55 -17.51
CA HIS A 32 5.43 6.40 -17.12
C HIS A 32 5.79 5.54 -18.34
N ARG A 33 7.03 5.05 -18.41
CA ARG A 33 7.51 4.21 -19.54
C ARG A 33 7.35 2.72 -19.22
N TYR A 34 7.61 2.33 -17.98
CA TYR A 34 7.60 0.93 -17.56
C TYR A 34 6.42 0.58 -16.66
N ILE A 35 6.01 1.49 -15.77
CA ILE A 35 4.96 1.23 -14.80
C ILE A 35 3.60 1.46 -15.46
N ARG A 36 2.88 0.35 -15.66
CA ARG A 36 1.53 0.38 -16.22
C ARG A 36 0.49 0.59 -15.11
N ALA A 37 -0.62 1.20 -15.50
CA ALA A 37 -1.80 1.36 -14.68
C ALA A 37 -3.04 0.77 -15.34
N PHE A 38 -4.02 0.41 -14.53
CA PHE A 38 -5.31 -0.11 -14.97
C PHE A 38 -6.43 0.62 -14.23
N ARG A 39 -7.61 0.70 -14.86
CA ARG A 39 -8.76 1.37 -14.24
C ARG A 39 -9.35 0.49 -13.14
N ALA A 40 -9.63 1.08 -11.99
CA ALA A 40 -10.32 0.40 -10.90
C ALA A 40 -11.71 -0.08 -11.38
N LYS A 41 -12.03 -1.34 -11.10
CA LYS A 41 -13.31 -1.98 -11.47
C LYS A 41 -14.10 -2.45 -10.25
N THR A 42 -13.42 -2.83 -9.17
CA THR A 42 -14.07 -3.34 -7.97
C THR A 42 -14.19 -2.24 -6.91
N LEU A 43 -15.16 -2.39 -5.99
CA LEU A 43 -15.30 -1.49 -4.84
C LEU A 43 -14.02 -1.44 -4.01
N TYR A 44 -13.38 -2.60 -3.82
CA TYR A 44 -12.10 -2.69 -3.11
C TYR A 44 -11.00 -1.86 -3.80
N GLN A 45 -10.90 -1.91 -5.13
CA GLN A 45 -9.97 -1.07 -5.88
C GLN A 45 -10.30 0.42 -5.77
N HIS A 46 -11.59 0.78 -5.79
CA HIS A 46 -12.02 2.18 -5.67
C HIS A 46 -11.62 2.81 -4.33
N PHE A 47 -11.51 2.02 -3.25
CA PHE A 47 -10.99 2.55 -1.99
C PHE A 47 -9.58 3.13 -2.12
N PHE A 48 -8.72 2.49 -2.90
CA PHE A 48 -7.34 2.95 -3.12
C PHE A 48 -7.23 4.09 -4.12
N THR A 49 -8.33 4.49 -4.76
CA THR A 49 -8.37 5.70 -5.61
C THR A 49 -8.84 6.94 -4.85
N LEU A 50 -9.35 6.79 -3.61
CA LEU A 50 -9.94 7.92 -2.86
C LEU A 50 -8.94 9.00 -2.43
N LEU A 51 -7.66 8.65 -2.32
CA LEU A 51 -6.59 9.60 -1.97
C LEU A 51 -6.01 10.32 -3.21
N GLN A 52 -6.47 9.97 -4.41
CA GLN A 52 -6.01 10.60 -5.64
C GLN A 52 -6.46 12.06 -5.73
N CYS A 53 -5.50 12.93 -6.04
CA CYS A 53 -5.72 14.36 -6.24
C CYS A 53 -5.61 14.73 -7.71
N GLU A 54 -6.62 15.42 -8.25
CA GLU A 54 -6.62 15.94 -9.64
C GLU A 54 -5.48 16.93 -9.92
N LYS A 55 -4.90 17.54 -8.88
CA LYS A 55 -3.74 18.43 -9.02
C LYS A 55 -2.46 17.69 -9.42
N ASP A 56 -2.35 16.41 -9.06
CA ASP A 56 -1.15 15.60 -9.20
C ASP A 56 -1.26 14.54 -10.31
N ILE A 57 -2.46 14.36 -10.86
CA ILE A 57 -2.80 13.31 -11.85
C ILE A 57 -3.57 13.96 -13.00
N HIS A 58 -3.24 13.60 -14.25
CA HIS A 58 -4.06 13.99 -15.39
C HIS A 58 -5.50 13.46 -15.25
N GLY A 59 -6.50 14.30 -15.51
CA GLY A 59 -7.92 13.93 -15.36
C GLY A 59 -8.33 12.65 -16.11
N ALA A 60 -7.70 12.34 -17.25
CA ALA A 60 -7.93 11.12 -18.01
C ALA A 60 -7.42 9.83 -17.33
N ASP A 61 -6.52 9.98 -16.36
CA ASP A 61 -5.91 8.90 -15.58
C ASP A 61 -6.52 8.76 -14.18
N MET A 62 -7.46 9.63 -13.80
CA MET A 62 -8.20 9.51 -12.54
C MET A 62 -8.94 8.17 -12.44
N GLY A 63 -8.85 7.54 -11.26
CA GLY A 63 -9.43 6.23 -11.01
C GLY A 63 -8.62 5.07 -11.59
N LYS A 64 -7.39 5.32 -12.08
CA LYS A 64 -6.43 4.26 -12.41
C LYS A 64 -5.53 3.95 -11.22
N LEU A 65 -5.16 2.68 -11.09
CA LEU A 65 -4.24 2.16 -10.09
C LEU A 65 -3.01 1.57 -10.78
N THR A 66 -1.84 1.71 -10.18
CA THR A 66 -0.63 1.06 -10.68
C THR A 66 -0.67 -0.44 -10.41
N TYR A 67 -0.22 -1.25 -11.37
CA TYR A 67 -0.07 -2.70 -11.14
C TYR A 67 0.90 -2.96 -9.99
N LEU A 68 2.00 -2.20 -9.93
CA LEU A 68 3.04 -2.32 -8.91
C LEU A 68 2.53 -1.99 -7.49
N GLY A 69 1.72 -0.94 -7.33
CA GLY A 69 1.13 -0.61 -6.05
C GLY A 69 0.09 -1.63 -5.62
N TYR A 70 -0.78 -2.02 -6.56
CA TYR A 70 -1.89 -2.92 -6.27
C TYR A 70 -1.44 -4.36 -5.95
N THR A 71 -0.32 -4.85 -6.51
CA THR A 71 0.26 -6.12 -6.05
C THR A 71 0.65 -6.07 -4.58
N GLY A 72 1.19 -4.93 -4.12
CA GLY A 72 1.47 -4.68 -2.70
C GLY A 72 0.22 -4.78 -1.83
N VAL A 73 -0.88 -4.15 -2.28
CA VAL A 73 -2.18 -4.22 -1.59
C VAL A 73 -2.67 -5.67 -1.47
N LEU A 74 -2.61 -6.44 -2.55
CA LEU A 74 -3.04 -7.84 -2.54
C LEU A 74 -2.17 -8.69 -1.60
N LEU A 75 -0.85 -8.56 -1.67
CA LEU A 75 0.09 -9.29 -0.82
C LEU A 75 -0.09 -8.92 0.66
N ALA A 76 -0.20 -7.63 0.97
CA ALA A 76 -0.41 -7.16 2.34
C ALA A 76 -1.77 -7.63 2.88
N THR A 77 -2.81 -7.67 2.04
CA THR A 77 -4.14 -8.14 2.47
C THR A 77 -4.15 -9.64 2.70
N ALA A 78 -3.55 -10.43 1.81
CA ALA A 78 -3.42 -11.88 1.98
C ALA A 78 -2.60 -12.22 3.25
N ALA A 79 -1.48 -11.52 3.47
CA ALA A 79 -0.69 -11.66 4.67
C ALA A 79 -1.46 -11.22 5.93
N GLY A 80 -2.26 -10.16 5.84
CA GLY A 80 -3.12 -9.68 6.93
C GLY A 80 -4.20 -10.68 7.32
N LEU A 81 -4.80 -11.37 6.34
CA LEU A 81 -5.76 -12.46 6.59
C LEU A 81 -5.10 -13.64 7.33
N LEU A 82 -3.88 -14.02 6.93
CA LEU A 82 -3.10 -15.03 7.67
C LEU A 82 -2.77 -14.56 9.09
N LEU A 83 -2.46 -13.27 9.24
CA LEU A 83 -2.19 -12.67 10.54
C LEU A 83 -3.40 -12.70 11.48
N LEU A 84 -4.60 -12.49 10.95
CA LEU A 84 -5.86 -12.60 11.70
C LEU A 84 -6.10 -14.00 12.26
N LEU A 85 -5.58 -15.05 11.62
CA LEU A 85 -5.62 -16.43 12.14
C LEU A 85 -4.49 -16.70 13.14
N LEU A 86 -3.29 -16.17 12.85
CA LEU A 86 -2.09 -16.42 13.64
C LEU A 86 -2.12 -15.69 14.99
N VAL A 87 -2.62 -14.45 15.04
CA VAL A 87 -2.63 -13.61 16.25
C VAL A 87 -3.46 -14.25 17.39
N PRO A 88 -4.72 -14.71 17.17
CA PRO A 88 -5.49 -15.41 18.20
C PRO A 88 -4.79 -16.69 18.68
N TYR A 89 -4.19 -17.45 17.78
CA TYR A 89 -3.45 -18.66 18.15
C TYR A 89 -2.24 -18.35 19.05
N LEU A 90 -1.45 -17.33 18.70
CA LEU A 90 -0.31 -16.90 19.51
C LEU A 90 -0.73 -16.28 20.85
N PHE A 91 -1.88 -15.61 20.88
CA PHE A 91 -2.50 -15.11 22.10
C PHE A 91 -2.89 -16.26 23.05
N LEU A 92 -3.58 -17.30 22.54
CA LEU A 92 -4.00 -18.46 23.33
C LEU A 92 -2.82 -19.29 23.85
N THR A 93 -1.71 -19.35 23.11
CA THR A 93 -0.49 -20.05 23.52
C THR A 93 0.44 -19.20 24.41
N GLY A 94 0.06 -17.95 24.72
CA GLY A 94 0.83 -17.05 25.58
C GLY A 94 2.12 -16.49 24.95
N ASN A 95 2.29 -16.64 23.62
CA ASN A 95 3.48 -16.21 22.89
C ASN A 95 3.37 -14.75 22.41
N TRP A 96 3.30 -13.82 23.37
CA TRP A 96 3.09 -12.39 23.12
C TRP A 96 4.15 -11.74 22.23
N LEU A 97 5.43 -12.14 22.39
CA LEU A 97 6.55 -11.56 21.65
C LEU A 97 6.47 -11.90 20.16
N PHE A 98 6.15 -13.15 19.82
CA PHE A 98 5.97 -13.58 18.43
C PHE A 98 4.74 -12.93 17.79
N MET A 99 3.67 -12.71 18.56
CA MET A 99 2.48 -12.01 18.09
C MET A 99 2.80 -10.57 17.68
N GLU A 100 3.49 -9.82 18.54
CA GLU A 100 3.89 -8.44 18.24
C GLU A 100 4.87 -8.38 17.06
N LEU A 101 5.84 -9.31 17.01
CA LEU A 101 6.81 -9.37 15.91
C LEU A 101 6.17 -9.67 14.56
N ALA A 102 5.24 -10.65 14.50
CA ALA A 102 4.50 -10.96 13.28
C ALA A 102 3.72 -9.74 12.77
N PHE A 103 3.04 -9.04 13.69
CA PHE A 103 2.28 -7.84 13.35
C PHE A 103 3.17 -6.72 12.81
N TYR A 104 4.30 -6.44 13.46
CA TYR A 104 5.24 -5.42 13.00
C TYR A 104 5.88 -5.78 11.67
N LEU A 105 6.19 -7.05 11.44
CA LEU A 105 6.77 -7.51 10.18
C LEU A 105 5.78 -7.31 9.02
N TRP A 106 4.51 -7.66 9.22
CA TRP A 106 3.45 -7.36 8.26
C TRP A 106 3.33 -5.85 7.99
N ALA A 107 3.34 -5.03 9.05
CA ALA A 107 3.22 -3.60 8.92
C ALA A 107 4.42 -2.97 8.17
N MET A 108 5.64 -3.39 8.50
CA MET A 108 6.86 -2.90 7.86
C MET A 108 6.93 -3.31 6.38
N LEU A 109 6.57 -4.56 6.05
CA LEU A 109 6.56 -5.01 4.66
C LEU A 109 5.49 -4.31 3.84
N GLY A 110 4.29 -4.12 4.39
CA GLY A 110 3.21 -3.39 3.73
C GLY A 110 3.57 -1.93 3.47
N MET A 111 4.04 -1.21 4.50
CA MET A 111 4.50 0.18 4.35
C MET A 111 5.71 0.29 3.41
N GLY A 112 6.69 -0.62 3.55
CA GLY A 112 7.88 -0.65 2.73
C GLY A 112 7.57 -0.85 1.25
N TRP A 113 6.62 -1.73 0.92
CA TRP A 113 6.17 -1.90 -0.46
C TRP A 113 5.48 -0.66 -1.02
N GLY A 114 4.60 -0.03 -0.22
CA GLY A 114 3.96 1.23 -0.58
C GLY A 114 4.99 2.31 -0.93
N PHE A 115 5.97 2.52 -0.05
CA PHE A 115 7.05 3.47 -0.27
C PHE A 115 7.92 3.12 -1.50
N LEU A 116 8.30 1.85 -1.65
CA LEU A 116 9.07 1.37 -2.79
C LEU A 116 8.32 1.60 -4.12
N SER A 117 7.00 1.35 -4.15
CA SER A 117 6.18 1.62 -5.33
C SER A 117 6.20 3.10 -5.71
N VAL A 118 6.05 4.00 -4.74
CA VAL A 118 6.15 5.44 -4.97
C VAL A 118 7.53 5.81 -5.51
N LEU A 119 8.60 5.31 -4.90
CA LEU A 119 9.98 5.57 -5.33
C LEU A 119 10.20 5.13 -6.79
N LEU A 120 9.78 3.92 -7.14
CA LEU A 120 9.93 3.37 -8.49
C LEU A 120 9.12 4.16 -9.52
N GLN A 121 7.93 4.64 -9.14
CA GLN A 121 7.14 5.53 -9.99
C GLN A 121 7.83 6.87 -10.24
N VAL A 122 8.39 7.49 -9.20
CA VAL A 122 9.15 8.73 -9.35
C VAL A 122 10.36 8.51 -10.26
N LEU A 123 11.09 7.41 -10.08
CA LEU A 123 12.24 7.07 -10.94
C LEU A 123 11.83 6.83 -12.40
N ASP A 124 10.73 6.10 -12.65
CA ASP A 124 10.22 5.86 -14.00
C ASP A 124 9.79 7.17 -14.68
N GLY A 125 9.12 8.07 -13.95
CA GLY A 125 8.76 9.39 -14.47
C GLY A 125 9.98 10.27 -14.79
N LEU A 126 11.04 10.21 -13.97
CA LEU A 126 12.30 10.89 -14.26
C LEU A 126 13.00 10.31 -15.48
N LEU A 127 13.10 8.97 -15.57
CA LEU A 127 13.73 8.30 -16.71
C LEU A 127 13.04 8.66 -18.02
N ASN A 128 11.70 8.63 -18.06
CA ASN A 128 10.93 8.98 -19.24
C ASN A 128 11.06 10.46 -19.67
N ARG A 129 11.48 11.34 -18.75
CA ARG A 129 11.78 12.74 -19.06
C ARG A 129 13.17 12.93 -19.66
N PHE A 130 14.15 12.13 -19.24
CA PHE A 130 15.54 12.27 -19.65
C PHE A 130 15.95 11.31 -20.80
N PHE A 131 15.20 10.23 -21.05
CA PHE A 131 15.48 9.19 -22.05
C PHE A 131 14.22 8.77 -22.84
#